data_AF-A0A7S0KL37-F1
#
_entry.id   AF-A0A7S0KL37-F1
#
_cell.length_a   1.000
_cell.length_b   1.000
_cell.length_c   1.000
_cell.angle_alpha   90.00
_cell.angle_beta   90.00
_cell.angle_gamma   90.00
#
_symmetry.space_group_name_H-M   'P 1'
#
loop_
_entity.id
_entity.type
_entity.pdbx_description
1 polymer ?
#
loop_
_entity_poly.entity_id
_entity_poly.type
_entity_poly.pdbx_seq_one_letter_code
_entity_poly.pdbx_strand_id
1 'polypeptide(L)'
;PKTKDGRVVFMLPWLGGVIAGTTDALAPVTLRPRASADEVDFILDSIAPYLSVPATRADVTSVWSGIRPLAADPTQSGTENVSRDHLVVDEGDGMVTVTGGKWTTYRLMAEHAVDAAIRAADKVLLGQERRTVKESMASRAGKCRTTDVAVVGAHGYSPDLHVRLLSKSAKSAKGKSEPAPELEDAAVMSHLAKSYGDRAPAIVELARSDPRRLARRIAGPNQPVIAAEVLHAARAEYCQTTCDFVARRTRLAFLDVEAARTAVPEVNKLLAKELGWGSWRAARELKDANALLDTFTC
;
A
#
# COMPACT_ATOMS: atom_id res chain seq x y z
N PRO A 1 2.58 -12.52 21.46
CA PRO A 1 3.17 -12.17 22.78
C PRO A 1 2.10 -11.59 23.71
N LYS A 2 2.01 -12.02 24.97
CA LYS A 2 1.14 -11.37 25.97
C LYS A 2 1.95 -10.27 26.65
N THR A 3 1.48 -9.03 26.57
CA THR A 3 2.14 -7.88 27.20
C THR A 3 1.79 -7.81 28.70
N LYS A 4 2.57 -7.03 29.46
CA LYS A 4 2.36 -6.84 30.91
C LYS A 4 0.99 -6.23 31.25
N ASP A 5 0.38 -5.52 30.32
CA ASP A 5 -0.93 -4.88 30.45
C ASP A 5 -2.09 -5.67 29.80
N GLY A 6 -1.85 -6.92 29.38
CA GLY A 6 -2.87 -7.81 28.83
C GLY A 6 -3.18 -7.61 27.34
N ARG A 7 -2.53 -6.66 26.66
CA ARG A 7 -2.60 -6.51 25.20
C ARG A 7 -1.86 -7.65 24.47
N VAL A 8 -2.12 -7.74 23.17
CA VAL A 8 -1.48 -8.71 22.27
C VAL A 8 -0.58 -7.97 21.30
N VAL A 9 0.69 -8.37 21.28
CA VAL A 9 1.64 -8.01 20.23
C VAL A 9 1.80 -9.19 19.28
N PHE A 10 1.74 -8.91 17.99
CA PHE A 10 2.02 -9.82 16.89
C PHE A 10 3.48 -9.70 16.48
N MET A 11 4.03 -10.82 16.02
CA MET A 11 5.33 -10.91 15.38
C MET A 11 5.15 -11.78 14.14
N LEU A 12 5.22 -11.17 12.96
CA LEU A 12 4.86 -11.83 11.70
C LEU A 12 6.04 -11.78 10.72
N PRO A 13 6.38 -12.88 10.04
CA PRO A 13 7.36 -12.82 8.95
C PRO A 13 6.77 -11.99 7.80
N TRP A 14 7.54 -11.02 7.31
CA TRP A 14 7.10 -10.11 6.27
C TRP A 14 8.24 -9.73 5.33
N LEU A 15 8.19 -10.26 4.10
CA LEU A 15 9.09 -9.89 2.99
C LEU A 15 10.59 -9.92 3.33
N GLY A 16 11.04 -10.96 4.04
CA GLY A 16 12.43 -11.15 4.42
C GLY A 16 12.80 -10.57 5.79
N GLY A 17 11.90 -9.79 6.41
CA GLY A 17 12.03 -9.31 7.78
C GLY A 17 10.91 -9.84 8.69
N VAL A 18 10.78 -9.20 9.85
CA VAL A 18 9.72 -9.45 10.83
C VAL A 18 9.05 -8.12 11.16
N ILE A 19 7.73 -8.07 11.06
CA ILE A 19 6.94 -6.96 11.59
C ILE A 19 6.48 -7.30 13.01
N ALA A 20 6.71 -6.39 13.95
CA ALA A 20 6.25 -6.50 15.33
C ALA A 20 5.38 -5.29 15.71
N GLY A 21 4.28 -5.52 16.41
CA GLY A 21 3.34 -4.47 16.81
C GLY A 21 2.03 -5.03 17.35
N THR A 22 1.06 -4.22 17.78
CA THR A 22 0.95 -2.77 17.65
C THR A 22 0.77 -2.12 19.02
N THR A 23 0.94 -0.81 19.09
CA THR A 23 0.61 0.02 20.27
C THR A 23 -0.80 0.60 20.14
N ASP A 24 -1.28 1.17 21.24
CA ASP A 24 -2.55 1.89 21.27
C ASP A 24 -2.39 3.10 22.19
N ALA A 25 -2.52 4.29 21.60
CA ALA A 25 -2.36 5.57 22.25
C ALA A 25 -3.20 6.64 21.54
N LEU A 26 -3.64 7.64 22.29
CA LEU A 26 -4.27 8.83 21.73
C LEU A 26 -3.24 9.57 20.86
N ALA A 27 -3.67 9.98 19.67
CA ALA A 27 -2.82 10.69 18.72
C ALA A 27 -3.56 11.89 18.13
N PRO A 28 -2.88 13.04 17.93
CA PRO A 28 -3.43 14.15 17.18
C PRO A 28 -3.61 13.76 15.71
N VAL A 29 -4.65 14.30 15.06
CA VAL A 29 -4.88 14.09 13.63
C VAL A 29 -3.78 14.78 12.83
N THR A 30 -2.99 14.00 12.11
CA THR A 30 -1.91 14.48 11.24
C THR A 30 -1.76 13.56 10.04
N LEU A 31 -1.28 14.12 8.93
CA LEU A 31 -0.94 13.35 7.73
C LEU A 31 0.40 12.60 7.86
N ARG A 32 1.18 12.89 8.90
CA ARG A 32 2.50 12.31 9.16
C ARG A 32 2.64 11.87 10.62
N PRO A 33 1.84 10.89 11.08
CA PRO A 33 2.00 10.34 12.42
C PRO A 33 3.40 9.73 12.57
N ARG A 34 3.99 9.88 13.75
CA ARG A 34 5.30 9.34 14.09
C ARG A 34 5.16 8.42 15.28
N ALA A 35 5.87 7.31 15.25
CA ALA A 35 6.02 6.47 16.44
C ALA A 35 6.98 7.16 17.42
N SER A 36 6.72 6.98 18.71
CA SER A 36 7.61 7.45 19.77
C SER A 36 8.67 6.41 20.12
N ALA A 37 9.76 6.87 20.75
CA ALA A 37 10.79 6.00 21.30
C ALA A 37 10.22 4.98 22.29
N ASP A 38 9.32 5.41 23.16
CA ASP A 38 8.71 4.54 24.17
C ASP A 38 7.84 3.43 23.55
N GLU A 39 7.18 3.69 22.42
CA GLU A 39 6.42 2.68 21.68
C GLU A 39 7.34 1.61 21.06
N VAL A 40 8.51 2.01 20.57
CA VAL A 40 9.51 1.08 20.04
C VAL A 40 10.06 0.19 21.16
N ASP A 41 10.46 0.78 22.29
CA ASP A 41 10.95 0.02 23.45
C ASP A 41 9.88 -0.93 23.99
N PHE A 42 8.63 -0.47 24.08
CA PHE A 42 7.52 -1.32 24.49
C PHE A 42 7.36 -2.56 23.61
N ILE A 43 7.47 -2.41 22.27
CA ILE A 43 7.37 -3.54 21.36
C ILE A 43 8.57 -4.49 21.55
N LEU A 44 9.80 -3.97 21.59
CA LEU A 44 11.02 -4.76 21.78
C LEU A 44 10.98 -5.55 23.09
N ASP A 45 10.64 -4.90 24.19
CA ASP A 45 10.50 -5.52 25.51
C ASP A 45 9.39 -6.58 25.52
N SER A 46 8.31 -6.35 24.78
CA SER A 46 7.17 -7.28 24.70
C SER A 46 7.50 -8.55 23.91
N ILE A 47 8.38 -8.48 22.91
CA ILE A 47 8.77 -9.64 22.11
C ILE A 47 10.02 -10.34 22.65
N ALA A 48 10.89 -9.67 23.38
CA ALA A 48 12.16 -10.21 23.87
C ALA A 48 12.05 -11.56 24.58
N PRO A 49 11.06 -11.82 25.48
CA PRO A 49 10.92 -13.13 26.14
C PRO A 49 10.62 -14.30 25.19
N TYR A 50 10.21 -14.01 23.95
CA TYR A 50 9.84 -15.00 22.95
C TYR A 50 10.95 -15.25 21.93
N LEU A 51 12.10 -14.58 22.06
CA LEU A 51 13.22 -14.67 21.15
C LEU A 51 14.42 -15.31 21.83
N SER A 52 15.08 -16.24 21.14
CA SER A 52 16.36 -16.80 21.61
C SER A 52 17.49 -15.78 21.57
N VAL A 53 17.40 -14.81 20.65
CA VAL A 53 18.33 -13.67 20.53
C VAL A 53 17.48 -12.40 20.62
N PRO A 54 17.62 -11.59 21.68
CA PRO A 54 16.85 -10.36 21.82
C PRO A 54 17.16 -9.38 20.68
N ALA A 55 16.12 -8.88 20.02
CA ALA A 55 16.25 -7.77 19.09
C ALA A 55 16.50 -6.47 19.85
N THR A 56 17.33 -5.60 19.29
CA THR A 56 17.68 -4.28 19.82
C THR A 56 17.19 -3.19 18.87
N ARG A 57 17.27 -1.93 19.30
CA ARG A 57 17.00 -0.77 18.41
C ARG A 57 17.88 -0.76 17.16
N ALA A 58 19.08 -1.32 17.22
CA ALA A 58 19.98 -1.40 16.07
C ALA A 58 19.50 -2.40 14.99
N ASP A 59 18.63 -3.34 15.36
CA ASP A 59 18.03 -4.31 14.43
C ASP A 59 16.76 -3.77 13.75
N VAL A 60 16.27 -2.60 14.16
CA VAL A 60 15.06 -1.97 13.62
C VAL A 60 15.41 -1.21 12.35
N THR A 61 15.00 -1.74 11.20
CA THR A 61 15.26 -1.14 9.88
C THR A 61 14.22 -0.10 9.45
N SER A 62 13.05 -0.07 10.10
CA SER A 62 11.99 0.89 9.86
C SER A 62 10.96 0.87 10.99
N VAL A 63 10.34 2.01 11.26
CA VAL A 63 9.23 2.18 12.21
C VAL A 63 8.12 2.95 11.50
N TRP A 64 6.86 2.75 11.85
CA TRP A 64 5.79 3.64 11.37
C TRP A 64 4.62 3.68 12.34
N SER A 65 3.79 4.70 12.19
CA SER A 65 2.57 4.86 12.96
C SER A 65 1.39 5.13 12.03
N GLY A 66 0.19 4.81 12.49
CA GLY A 66 -1.05 5.00 11.76
C GLY A 66 -2.18 5.37 12.72
N ILE A 67 -3.06 6.27 12.28
CA ILE A 67 -4.20 6.72 13.06
C ILE A 67 -5.41 5.88 12.68
N ARG A 68 -6.07 5.27 13.67
CA ARG A 68 -7.29 4.49 13.45
C ARG A 68 -8.50 5.43 13.39
N PRO A 69 -9.31 5.40 12.32
CA PRO A 69 -10.55 6.16 12.26
C PRO A 69 -11.61 5.43 13.09
N LEU A 70 -11.67 5.68 14.39
CA LEU A 70 -12.65 5.07 15.27
C LEU A 70 -13.99 5.81 15.12
N ALA A 71 -15.05 5.08 14.79
CA ALA A 71 -16.39 5.63 14.64
C ALA A 71 -17.01 5.84 16.04
N ALA A 72 -16.81 7.01 16.63
CA ALA A 72 -17.46 7.36 17.89
C ALA A 72 -18.98 7.50 17.66
N ASP A 73 -19.76 6.74 18.42
CA ASP A 73 -21.17 7.05 18.62
C ASP A 73 -21.24 8.35 19.44
N PRO A 74 -21.81 9.46 18.91
CA PRO A 74 -21.91 10.73 19.64
C PRO A 74 -22.65 10.61 20.98
N THR A 75 -23.38 9.52 21.19
CA THR A 75 -24.15 9.24 22.39
C THR A 75 -23.41 8.41 23.45
N GLN A 76 -22.21 7.88 23.16
CA GLN A 76 -21.41 7.09 24.10
C GLN A 76 -20.07 7.76 24.45
N SER A 77 -19.79 7.90 25.76
CA SER A 77 -18.52 8.41 26.28
C SER A 77 -17.53 7.28 26.58
N GLY A 78 -16.34 7.30 25.97
CA GLY A 78 -15.22 6.37 26.25
C GLY A 78 -14.64 5.74 24.98
N THR A 79 -13.33 5.85 24.76
CA THR A 79 -12.65 5.33 23.54
C THR A 79 -12.42 3.82 23.56
N GLU A 80 -12.52 3.18 24.73
CA GLU A 80 -12.24 1.74 24.88
C GLU A 80 -13.33 0.81 24.32
N ASN A 81 -14.57 1.30 24.14
CA ASN A 81 -15.72 0.52 23.66
C ASN A 81 -16.31 1.04 22.34
N VAL A 82 -15.58 1.90 21.62
CA VAL A 82 -16.01 2.42 20.32
C VAL A 82 -16.19 1.26 19.34
N SER A 83 -17.38 1.18 18.72
CA SER A 83 -17.73 0.11 17.77
C SER A 83 -16.65 -0.02 16.69
N ARG A 84 -16.15 -1.25 16.51
CA ARG A 84 -15.13 -1.57 15.50
C ARG A 84 -15.72 -1.84 14.12
N ASP A 85 -17.01 -1.63 13.95
CA ASP A 85 -17.72 -1.81 12.70
C ASP A 85 -17.71 -0.51 11.88
N HIS A 86 -18.03 -0.62 10.59
CA HIS A 86 -18.23 0.56 9.75
C HIS A 86 -19.63 1.11 9.94
N LEU A 87 -19.74 2.44 9.94
CA LEU A 87 -21.01 3.15 9.90
C LEU A 87 -21.20 3.73 8.50
N VAL A 88 -22.42 3.60 7.98
CA VAL A 88 -22.87 4.24 6.74
C VAL A 88 -24.08 5.09 7.09
N VAL A 89 -23.92 6.41 6.98
CA VAL A 89 -24.94 7.40 7.35
C VAL A 89 -25.42 8.08 6.08
N ASP A 90 -26.74 8.10 5.88
CA ASP A 90 -27.41 8.92 4.87
C ASP A 90 -27.79 10.23 5.55
N GLU A 91 -27.16 11.33 5.14
CA GLU A 91 -27.34 12.66 5.75
C GLU A 91 -28.67 13.31 5.33
N GLY A 92 -29.42 12.69 4.41
CA GLY A 92 -30.76 13.12 3.99
C GLY A 92 -30.79 14.15 2.85
N ASP A 93 -29.67 14.78 2.53
CA ASP A 93 -29.51 15.73 1.41
C ASP A 93 -28.88 15.10 0.14
N GLY A 94 -28.69 13.78 0.15
CA GLY A 94 -27.99 13.04 -0.90
C GLY A 94 -26.53 12.72 -0.58
N MET A 95 -25.98 13.26 0.52
CA MET A 95 -24.66 12.88 1.03
C MET A 95 -24.73 11.55 1.78
N VAL A 96 -23.72 10.70 1.54
CA VAL A 96 -23.51 9.45 2.29
C VAL A 96 -22.14 9.49 2.93
N THR A 97 -22.11 9.40 4.26
CA THR A 97 -20.89 9.37 5.07
C THR A 97 -20.54 7.93 5.42
N VAL A 98 -19.27 7.55 5.25
CA VAL A 98 -18.72 6.26 5.69
C VAL A 98 -17.60 6.50 6.67
N THR A 99 -17.68 5.92 7.87
CA THR A 99 -16.64 6.03 8.91
C THR A 99 -16.44 4.70 9.62
N GLY A 100 -15.31 4.52 10.30
CA GLY A 100 -14.97 3.26 10.95
C GLY A 100 -14.56 2.17 9.95
N GLY A 101 -14.80 0.92 10.35
CA GLY A 101 -14.50 -0.26 9.55
C GLY A 101 -13.06 -0.76 9.66
N LYS A 102 -12.82 -1.87 8.95
CA LYS A 102 -11.53 -2.57 8.94
C LYS A 102 -11.12 -2.84 7.50
N TRP A 103 -9.81 -2.95 7.29
CA TRP A 103 -9.28 -3.40 6.01
C TRP A 103 -9.87 -4.76 5.61
N THR A 104 -10.07 -5.68 6.55
CA THR A 104 -10.65 -7.01 6.26
C THR A 104 -12.10 -6.97 5.79
N THR A 105 -12.85 -5.92 6.11
CA THR A 105 -14.28 -5.77 5.76
C THR A 105 -14.52 -4.75 4.66
N TYR A 106 -13.47 -4.22 4.02
CA TYR A 106 -13.57 -3.10 3.08
C TYR A 106 -14.55 -3.35 1.93
N ARG A 107 -14.60 -4.58 1.37
CA ARG A 107 -15.51 -4.93 0.27
C ARG A 107 -16.98 -4.84 0.70
N LEU A 108 -17.31 -5.38 1.87
CA LEU A 108 -18.66 -5.32 2.43
C LEU A 108 -19.03 -3.87 2.81
N MET A 109 -18.08 -3.12 3.37
CA MET A 109 -18.24 -1.70 3.64
C MET A 109 -18.54 -0.91 2.37
N ALA A 110 -17.82 -1.18 1.27
CA ALA A 110 -18.06 -0.54 -0.02
C ALA A 110 -19.44 -0.93 -0.60
N GLU A 111 -19.86 -2.19 -0.47
CA GLU A 111 -21.20 -2.63 -0.85
C GLU A 111 -22.29 -1.86 -0.09
N HIS A 112 -22.20 -1.77 1.24
CA HIS A 112 -23.15 -1.01 2.05
C HIS A 112 -23.16 0.49 1.69
N ALA A 113 -22.00 1.07 1.40
CA ALA A 113 -21.87 2.46 0.99
C ALA A 113 -22.54 2.73 -0.36
N VAL A 114 -22.34 1.85 -1.35
CA VAL A 114 -22.99 1.95 -2.67
C VAL A 114 -24.50 1.76 -2.55
N ASP A 115 -24.95 0.79 -1.76
CA ASP A 115 -26.38 0.57 -1.50
C ASP A 115 -27.04 1.79 -0.85
N ALA A 116 -26.34 2.45 0.10
CA ALA A 116 -26.81 3.69 0.69
C ALA A 116 -26.83 4.85 -0.32
N ALA A 117 -25.80 4.98 -1.16
CA ALA A 117 -25.75 6.00 -2.21
C ALA A 117 -26.87 5.83 -3.24
N ILE A 118 -27.21 4.60 -3.60
CA ILE A 118 -28.36 4.30 -4.47
C ILE A 118 -29.66 4.78 -3.82
N ARG A 119 -29.89 4.47 -2.53
CA ARG A 119 -31.08 4.93 -1.80
C ARG A 119 -31.13 6.44 -1.65
N ALA A 120 -30.01 7.09 -1.32
CA ALA A 120 -29.92 8.54 -1.17
C ALA A 120 -30.19 9.25 -2.50
N ALA A 121 -29.60 8.75 -3.60
CA ALA A 121 -29.88 9.24 -4.95
C ALA A 121 -31.36 9.08 -5.31
N ASP A 122 -31.97 7.94 -5.01
CA ASP A 122 -33.41 7.74 -5.24
C ASP A 122 -34.27 8.70 -4.41
N LYS A 123 -33.94 8.99 -3.14
CA LYS A 123 -34.68 9.98 -2.35
C LYS A 123 -34.63 11.38 -2.97
N VAL A 124 -33.43 11.82 -3.37
CA VAL A 124 -33.23 13.12 -4.02
C VAL A 124 -33.96 13.17 -5.38
N LEU A 125 -33.90 12.09 -6.16
CA LEU A 125 -34.51 12.00 -7.49
C LEU A 125 -36.04 11.82 -7.46
N LEU A 126 -36.59 11.09 -6.49
CA LEU A 126 -38.02 10.78 -6.39
C LEU A 126 -38.84 11.85 -5.65
N GLY A 127 -38.17 12.81 -4.98
CA GLY A 127 -38.78 14.04 -4.47
C GLY A 127 -39.09 15.09 -5.54
N GLN A 128 -38.70 14.85 -6.79
CA GLN A 128 -39.04 15.66 -7.96
C GLN A 128 -39.98 14.84 -8.87
N GLU A 129 -41.11 15.42 -9.26
CA GLU A 129 -42.31 14.73 -9.77
C GLU A 129 -42.11 13.59 -10.79
N ARG A 130 -42.95 12.55 -10.62
CA ARG A 130 -43.33 11.49 -11.59
C ARG A 130 -42.20 10.86 -12.39
N ARG A 131 -41.55 9.87 -11.77
CA ARG A 131 -40.73 8.88 -12.47
C ARG A 131 -41.18 7.44 -12.17
N THR A 132 -41.11 6.58 -13.18
CA THR A 132 -41.45 5.16 -13.15
C THR A 132 -40.36 4.34 -12.44
N VAL A 133 -40.68 3.13 -11.96
CA VAL A 133 -39.71 2.22 -11.31
C VAL A 133 -38.43 2.01 -12.13
N LYS A 134 -38.54 2.04 -13.47
CA LYS A 134 -37.40 1.91 -14.41
C LYS A 134 -36.41 3.08 -14.38
N GLU A 135 -36.81 4.22 -13.83
CA GLU A 135 -35.99 5.43 -13.75
C GLU A 135 -35.28 5.55 -12.38
N SER A 136 -35.59 4.67 -11.41
CA SER A 136 -34.88 4.61 -10.14
C SER A 136 -33.43 4.14 -10.33
N MET A 137 -32.51 4.69 -9.56
CA MET A 137 -31.12 4.25 -9.51
C MET A 137 -31.02 2.78 -9.10
N ALA A 138 -31.85 2.33 -8.16
CA ALA A 138 -31.90 0.92 -7.75
C ALA A 138 -32.19 -0.02 -8.92
N SER A 139 -33.14 0.33 -9.81
CA SER A 139 -33.45 -0.49 -10.98
C SER A 139 -32.31 -0.55 -12.00
N ARG A 140 -31.48 0.50 -12.08
CA ARG A 140 -30.36 0.60 -13.02
C ARG A 140 -29.07 -0.05 -12.51
N ALA A 141 -28.82 0.00 -11.20
CA ALA A 141 -27.59 -0.51 -10.60
C ALA A 141 -27.53 -2.05 -10.57
N GLY A 142 -28.68 -2.71 -10.37
CA GLY A 142 -28.74 -4.17 -10.21
C GLY A 142 -28.12 -4.66 -8.90
N LYS A 143 -27.84 -5.97 -8.82
CA LYS A 143 -27.22 -6.58 -7.62
C LYS A 143 -25.71 -6.33 -7.61
N CYS A 144 -25.14 -6.18 -6.41
CA CYS A 144 -23.69 -6.18 -6.22
C CYS A 144 -23.08 -7.49 -6.73
N ARG A 145 -21.91 -7.39 -7.39
CA ARG A 145 -21.17 -8.53 -7.97
C ARG A 145 -19.71 -8.58 -7.51
N THR A 146 -19.33 -7.74 -6.55
CA THR A 146 -17.94 -7.53 -6.15
C THR A 146 -17.31 -8.74 -5.44
N THR A 147 -18.11 -9.72 -5.04
CA THR A 147 -17.64 -11.01 -4.50
C THR A 147 -16.84 -11.82 -5.53
N ASP A 148 -17.16 -11.68 -6.81
CA ASP A 148 -16.61 -12.48 -7.89
C ASP A 148 -15.71 -11.67 -8.84
N VAL A 149 -15.53 -10.38 -8.56
CA VAL A 149 -14.66 -9.50 -9.34
C VAL A 149 -13.23 -9.63 -8.83
N ALA A 150 -12.36 -10.19 -9.66
CA ALA A 150 -10.93 -10.22 -9.38
C ALA A 150 -10.34 -8.80 -9.42
N VAL A 151 -9.50 -8.47 -8.45
CA VAL A 151 -8.75 -7.21 -8.43
C VAL A 151 -7.69 -7.19 -9.55
N VAL A 152 -7.27 -5.99 -9.95
CA VAL A 152 -6.18 -5.82 -10.93
C VAL A 152 -4.93 -6.58 -10.47
N GLY A 153 -4.27 -7.30 -11.38
CA GLY A 153 -3.13 -8.16 -11.06
C GLY A 153 -3.51 -9.62 -10.81
N ALA A 154 -4.77 -9.94 -10.48
CA ALA A 154 -5.13 -11.28 -10.04
C ALA A 154 -5.50 -12.27 -11.17
N HIS A 155 -5.89 -11.81 -12.36
CA HIS A 155 -6.51 -12.66 -13.39
C HIS A 155 -5.55 -13.72 -13.96
N GLY A 156 -4.27 -13.36 -14.09
CA GLY A 156 -3.21 -14.25 -14.57
C GLY A 156 -2.18 -14.66 -13.52
N TYR A 157 -2.46 -14.40 -12.24
CA TYR A 157 -1.56 -14.79 -11.15
C TYR A 157 -1.60 -16.29 -10.90
N SER A 158 -0.43 -16.88 -10.67
CA SER A 158 -0.28 -18.24 -10.15
C SER A 158 0.96 -18.32 -9.24
N PRO A 159 1.02 -19.25 -8.29
CA PRO A 159 2.19 -19.40 -7.40
C PRO A 159 3.52 -19.60 -8.16
N ASP A 160 3.48 -20.24 -9.32
CA ASP A 160 4.61 -20.51 -10.21
C ASP A 160 4.89 -19.38 -11.22
N LEU A 161 4.13 -18.27 -11.21
CA LEU A 161 4.29 -17.18 -12.18
C LEU A 161 5.74 -16.68 -12.28
N HIS A 162 6.43 -16.58 -11.15
CA HIS A 162 7.85 -16.18 -11.10
C HIS A 162 8.76 -17.13 -11.90
N VAL A 163 8.51 -18.43 -11.89
CA VAL A 163 9.26 -19.43 -12.68
C VAL A 163 9.02 -19.22 -14.17
N ARG A 164 7.77 -18.93 -14.55
CA ARG A 164 7.40 -18.65 -15.94
C ARG A 164 8.05 -17.35 -16.44
N LEU A 165 8.09 -16.31 -15.60
CA LEU A 165 8.78 -15.06 -15.90
C LEU A 165 10.28 -15.29 -16.12
N LEU A 166 10.93 -15.99 -15.19
CA LEU A 166 12.35 -16.31 -15.25
C LEU A 166 12.70 -17.12 -16.52
N SER A 167 11.91 -18.17 -16.78
CA SER A 167 12.10 -19.04 -17.96
C SER A 167 11.96 -18.29 -19.28
N LYS A 168 10.99 -17.36 -19.37
CA LYS A 168 10.83 -16.50 -20.56
C LYS A 168 11.99 -15.54 -20.70
N SER A 169 12.47 -14.97 -19.59
CA SER A 169 13.58 -14.04 -19.57
C SER A 169 14.88 -14.64 -20.06
N ALA A 170 15.25 -15.82 -19.55
CA ALA A 170 16.44 -16.54 -19.98
C ALA A 170 16.39 -16.96 -21.46
N LYS A 171 15.20 -17.27 -22.01
CA LYS A 171 15.04 -17.59 -23.44
C LYS A 171 15.27 -16.37 -24.33
N SER A 172 14.76 -15.20 -23.94
CA SER A 172 14.94 -13.94 -24.68
C SER A 172 16.37 -13.40 -24.61
N ALA A 173 17.12 -13.70 -23.55
CA ALA A 173 18.51 -13.26 -23.39
C ALA A 173 19.50 -13.89 -24.39
N LYS A 174 19.12 -14.97 -25.10
CA LYS A 174 19.97 -15.64 -26.11
C LYS A 174 20.21 -14.83 -27.41
N GLY A 175 19.79 -13.56 -27.46
CA GLY A 175 20.04 -12.64 -28.59
C GLY A 175 21.20 -11.65 -28.33
N LYS A 176 21.43 -10.70 -29.26
CA LYS A 176 22.42 -9.60 -29.11
C LYS A 176 22.01 -8.52 -28.09
N SER A 177 21.09 -8.83 -27.17
CA SER A 177 20.62 -7.89 -26.15
C SER A 177 21.71 -7.62 -25.12
N GLU A 178 21.72 -6.41 -24.57
CA GLU A 178 22.61 -6.07 -23.46
C GLU A 178 22.31 -6.95 -22.23
N PRO A 179 23.32 -7.31 -21.43
CA PRO A 179 23.14 -8.13 -20.25
C PRO A 179 22.28 -7.41 -19.21
N ALA A 180 21.38 -8.17 -18.57
CA ALA A 180 20.42 -7.70 -17.58
C ALA A 180 20.32 -8.73 -16.43
N PRO A 181 21.33 -8.84 -15.56
CA PRO A 181 21.41 -9.91 -14.56
C PRO A 181 20.20 -9.92 -13.61
N GLU A 182 19.62 -8.74 -13.31
CA GLU A 182 18.40 -8.63 -12.51
C GLU A 182 17.20 -9.33 -13.15
N LEU A 183 17.15 -9.44 -14.48
CA LEU A 183 16.09 -10.15 -15.19
C LEU A 183 16.31 -11.68 -15.26
N GLU A 184 17.42 -12.16 -14.70
CA GLU A 184 17.73 -13.57 -14.47
C GLU A 184 17.74 -13.91 -12.97
N ASP A 185 17.46 -12.94 -12.11
CA ASP A 185 17.45 -13.08 -10.66
C ASP A 185 16.08 -13.58 -10.18
N ALA A 186 16.08 -14.73 -9.50
CA ALA A 186 14.87 -15.34 -8.95
C ALA A 186 14.18 -14.46 -7.89
N ALA A 187 14.92 -13.67 -7.12
CA ALA A 187 14.36 -12.76 -6.12
C ALA A 187 13.60 -11.61 -6.77
N VAL A 188 14.12 -11.04 -7.86
CA VAL A 188 13.43 -10.01 -8.66
C VAL A 188 12.16 -10.58 -9.28
N MET A 189 12.23 -11.76 -9.89
CA MET A 189 11.03 -12.39 -10.49
C MET A 189 9.97 -12.76 -9.45
N SER A 190 10.39 -13.24 -8.28
CA SER A 190 9.47 -13.53 -7.16
C SER A 190 8.80 -12.26 -6.65
N HIS A 191 9.58 -11.18 -6.48
CA HIS A 191 9.07 -9.87 -6.10
C HIS A 191 8.04 -9.34 -7.09
N LEU A 192 8.37 -9.32 -8.38
CA LEU A 192 7.47 -8.81 -9.41
C LEU A 192 6.17 -9.62 -9.47
N ALA A 193 6.26 -10.97 -9.46
CA ALA A 193 5.09 -11.83 -9.49
C ALA A 193 4.18 -11.63 -8.27
N LYS A 194 4.74 -11.52 -7.06
CA LYS A 194 3.97 -11.33 -5.81
C LYS A 194 3.40 -9.92 -5.67
N SER A 195 4.08 -8.91 -6.20
CA SER A 195 3.66 -7.51 -6.07
C SER A 195 2.65 -7.10 -7.14
N TYR A 196 2.82 -7.58 -8.38
CA TYR A 196 2.07 -7.10 -9.55
C TYR A 196 1.20 -8.16 -10.22
N GLY A 197 1.35 -9.43 -9.84
CA GLY A 197 0.62 -10.54 -10.44
C GLY A 197 0.72 -10.55 -11.96
N ASP A 198 -0.40 -10.58 -12.65
CA ASP A 198 -0.48 -10.60 -14.11
C ASP A 198 0.04 -9.34 -14.82
N ARG A 199 0.38 -8.29 -14.08
CA ARG A 199 1.04 -7.08 -14.60
C ARG A 199 2.56 -7.22 -14.65
N ALA A 200 3.13 -8.17 -13.91
CA ALA A 200 4.58 -8.42 -13.87
C ALA A 200 5.24 -8.62 -15.24
N PRO A 201 4.66 -9.37 -16.21
CA PRO A 201 5.24 -9.50 -17.54
C PRO A 201 5.48 -8.16 -18.25
N ALA A 202 4.54 -7.20 -18.10
CA ALA A 202 4.68 -5.89 -18.72
C ALA A 202 5.84 -5.08 -18.13
N ILE A 203 6.11 -5.24 -16.82
CA ILE A 203 7.26 -4.61 -16.16
C ILE A 203 8.56 -5.23 -16.63
N VAL A 204 8.60 -6.56 -16.81
CA VAL A 204 9.76 -7.25 -17.36
C VAL A 204 10.06 -6.80 -18.80
N GLU A 205 9.05 -6.66 -19.67
CA GLU A 205 9.27 -6.12 -21.02
C GLU A 205 9.73 -4.67 -21.00
N LEU A 206 9.18 -3.85 -20.08
CA LEU A 206 9.64 -2.48 -19.89
C LEU A 206 11.12 -2.44 -19.47
N ALA A 207 11.54 -3.30 -18.54
CA ALA A 207 12.93 -3.42 -18.14
C ALA A 207 13.84 -3.83 -19.32
N ARG A 208 13.38 -4.73 -20.20
CA ARG A 208 14.14 -5.14 -21.39
C ARG A 208 14.28 -4.06 -22.45
N SER A 209 13.36 -3.10 -22.51
CA SER A 209 13.41 -2.03 -23.51
C SER A 209 14.63 -1.12 -23.36
N ASP A 210 15.19 -1.03 -22.15
CA ASP A 210 16.42 -0.29 -21.83
C ASP A 210 17.06 -0.93 -20.58
N PRO A 211 17.74 -2.10 -20.72
CA PRO A 211 18.17 -2.89 -19.57
C PRO A 211 19.14 -2.14 -18.66
N ARG A 212 20.10 -1.42 -19.23
CA ARG A 212 21.06 -0.59 -18.46
C ARG A 212 20.36 0.39 -17.53
N ARG A 213 19.24 0.97 -17.97
CA ARG A 213 18.54 1.99 -17.19
C ARG A 213 17.39 1.42 -16.36
N LEU A 214 16.68 0.42 -16.85
CA LEU A 214 15.38 0.00 -16.30
C LEU A 214 15.43 -1.37 -15.60
N ALA A 215 16.39 -2.24 -15.90
CA ALA A 215 16.53 -3.51 -15.19
C ALA A 215 17.27 -3.38 -13.85
N ARG A 216 18.09 -2.34 -13.68
CA ARG A 216 18.91 -2.18 -12.48
C ARG A 216 18.08 -2.00 -11.20
N ARG A 217 18.57 -2.57 -10.10
CA ARG A 217 18.04 -2.34 -8.75
C ARG A 217 18.25 -0.87 -8.33
N ILE A 218 17.25 -0.29 -7.66
CA ILE A 218 17.28 1.13 -7.27
C ILE A 218 17.45 1.34 -5.76
N ALA A 219 17.24 0.32 -4.94
CA ALA A 219 17.30 0.40 -3.48
C ALA A 219 18.47 -0.40 -2.88
N GLY A 220 19.57 -0.53 -3.64
CA GLY A 220 20.74 -1.33 -3.26
C GLY A 220 20.67 -2.79 -3.74
N PRO A 221 21.77 -3.55 -3.58
CA PRO A 221 21.92 -4.88 -4.17
C PRO A 221 20.99 -5.93 -3.56
N ASN A 222 20.59 -5.76 -2.30
CA ASN A 222 19.77 -6.74 -1.58
C ASN A 222 18.27 -6.55 -1.82
N GLN A 223 17.84 -5.40 -2.34
CA GLN A 223 16.42 -5.10 -2.55
C GLN A 223 16.01 -5.45 -3.99
N PRO A 224 14.93 -6.22 -4.21
CA PRO A 224 14.55 -6.73 -5.54
C PRO A 224 13.82 -5.69 -6.41
N VAL A 225 13.76 -4.43 -5.97
CA VAL A 225 13.04 -3.35 -6.65
C VAL A 225 13.91 -2.77 -7.77
N ILE A 226 13.38 -2.75 -8.99
CA ILE A 226 14.06 -2.29 -10.21
C ILE A 226 13.47 -0.98 -10.76
N ALA A 227 14.25 -0.26 -11.54
CA ALA A 227 13.86 1.03 -12.11
C ALA A 227 12.60 0.98 -13.01
N ALA A 228 12.35 -0.14 -13.69
CA ALA A 228 11.15 -0.32 -14.51
C ALA A 228 9.84 -0.21 -13.72
N GLU A 229 9.84 -0.58 -12.44
CA GLU A 229 8.66 -0.45 -11.56
C GLU A 229 8.25 1.00 -11.40
N VAL A 230 9.20 1.95 -11.39
CA VAL A 230 8.91 3.39 -11.26
C VAL A 230 8.08 3.89 -12.44
N LEU A 231 8.47 3.50 -13.66
CA LEU A 231 7.75 3.88 -14.87
C LEU A 231 6.39 3.18 -14.95
N HIS A 232 6.31 1.90 -14.55
CA HIS A 232 5.03 1.20 -14.48
C HIS A 232 4.07 1.91 -13.52
N ALA A 233 4.55 2.24 -12.32
CA ALA A 233 3.78 2.91 -11.30
C ALA A 233 3.24 4.27 -11.78
N ALA A 234 4.06 5.06 -12.49
CA ALA A 234 3.65 6.34 -13.07
C ALA A 234 2.58 6.17 -14.16
N ARG A 235 2.74 5.18 -15.05
CA ARG A 235 1.88 4.98 -16.22
C ARG A 235 0.56 4.27 -15.91
N ALA A 236 0.56 3.34 -14.96
CA ALA A 236 -0.54 2.39 -14.76
C ALA A 236 -1.11 2.38 -13.35
N GLU A 237 -0.42 2.97 -12.36
CA GLU A 237 -0.83 2.89 -10.95
C GLU A 237 -1.03 4.27 -10.32
N TYR A 238 -1.10 5.33 -11.12
CA TYR A 238 -1.33 6.70 -10.65
C TYR A 238 -0.30 7.15 -9.59
N CYS A 239 0.96 6.75 -9.76
CA CYS A 239 2.07 7.26 -8.94
C CYS A 239 2.41 8.68 -9.38
N GLN A 240 2.13 9.68 -8.53
CA GLN A 240 2.23 11.10 -8.88
C GLN A 240 3.30 11.86 -8.08
N THR A 241 3.87 11.22 -7.07
CA THR A 241 4.89 11.78 -6.18
C THR A 241 5.99 10.76 -5.90
N THR A 242 7.16 11.22 -5.48
CA THR A 242 8.26 10.31 -5.07
C THR A 242 7.84 9.49 -3.84
N CYS A 243 7.06 10.10 -2.93
CA CYS A 243 6.45 9.45 -1.77
C CYS A 243 5.52 8.28 -2.16
N ASP A 244 4.72 8.43 -3.21
CA ASP A 244 3.82 7.36 -3.67
C ASP A 244 4.60 6.10 -4.01
N PHE A 245 5.75 6.25 -4.67
CA PHE A 245 6.53 5.10 -5.07
C PHE A 245 7.18 4.41 -3.88
N VAL A 246 7.96 5.13 -3.07
CA VAL A 246 8.80 4.52 -2.00
C VAL A 246 8.00 3.97 -0.82
N ALA A 247 6.80 4.50 -0.57
CA ALA A 247 5.96 4.08 0.55
C ALA A 247 4.71 3.30 0.12
N ARG A 248 4.09 3.58 -1.04
CA ARG A 248 2.76 3.01 -1.38
C ARG A 248 2.80 1.98 -2.49
N ARG A 249 3.56 2.24 -3.57
CA ARG A 249 3.68 1.30 -4.71
C ARG A 249 4.73 0.24 -4.43
N THR A 250 5.77 0.63 -3.71
CA THR A 250 6.73 -0.28 -3.10
C THR A 250 6.65 -0.17 -1.59
N ARG A 251 7.06 -1.22 -0.88
CA ARG A 251 7.07 -1.27 0.58
C ARG A 251 8.43 -0.85 1.15
N LEU A 252 9.30 -0.21 0.35
CA LEU A 252 10.68 0.10 0.74
C LEU A 252 10.73 0.87 2.06
N ALA A 253 9.95 1.94 2.19
CA ALA A 253 9.91 2.74 3.41
C ALA A 253 9.55 1.92 4.67
N PHE A 254 8.73 0.89 4.53
CA PHE A 254 8.28 0.03 5.64
C PHE A 254 9.22 -1.13 5.94
N LEU A 255 10.05 -1.55 4.97
CA LEU A 255 10.97 -2.68 5.12
C LEU A 255 12.36 -2.21 5.56
N ASP A 256 12.84 -1.11 4.99
CA ASP A 256 14.18 -0.58 5.22
C ASP A 256 14.22 0.90 4.79
N VAL A 257 14.25 1.79 5.78
CA VAL A 257 14.22 3.24 5.54
C VAL A 257 15.49 3.73 4.82
N GLU A 258 16.64 3.10 5.06
CA GLU A 258 17.91 3.47 4.45
C GLU A 258 17.99 3.00 2.99
N ALA A 259 17.46 1.82 2.69
CA ALA A 259 17.27 1.38 1.32
C ALA A 259 16.28 2.28 0.55
N ALA A 260 15.21 2.73 1.23
CA ALA A 260 14.29 3.70 0.65
C ALA A 260 14.98 5.05 0.36
N ARG A 261 15.79 5.58 1.29
CA ARG A 261 16.58 6.81 1.08
C ARG A 261 17.55 6.67 -0.08
N THR A 262 18.18 5.50 -0.23
CA THR A 262 19.06 5.19 -1.36
C THR A 262 18.32 5.25 -2.69
N ALA A 263 17.06 4.81 -2.74
CA ALA A 263 16.25 4.83 -3.96
C ALA A 263 15.69 6.21 -4.32
N VAL A 264 15.43 7.08 -3.34
CA VAL A 264 14.74 8.37 -3.54
C VAL A 264 15.31 9.22 -4.69
N PRO A 265 16.63 9.44 -4.82
CA PRO A 265 17.18 10.27 -5.90
C PRO A 265 16.87 9.72 -7.30
N GLU A 266 17.01 8.41 -7.49
CA GLU A 266 16.75 7.79 -8.80
C GLU A 266 15.26 7.71 -9.11
N VAL A 267 14.43 7.35 -8.12
CA VAL A 267 12.96 7.37 -8.26
C VAL A 267 12.49 8.75 -8.66
N ASN A 268 12.93 9.80 -7.95
CA ASN A 268 12.55 11.18 -8.23
C ASN A 268 12.97 11.61 -9.65
N LYS A 269 14.18 11.24 -10.08
CA LYS A 269 14.67 11.51 -11.44
C LYS A 269 13.84 10.82 -12.52
N LEU A 270 13.50 9.54 -12.32
CA LEU A 270 12.70 8.76 -13.27
C LEU A 270 11.27 9.31 -13.35
N LEU A 271 10.63 9.59 -12.22
CA LEU A 271 9.30 10.21 -12.17
C LEU A 271 9.29 11.61 -12.77
N ALA A 272 10.30 12.44 -12.49
CA ALA A 272 10.42 13.77 -13.06
C ALA A 272 10.44 13.73 -14.60
N LYS A 273 11.21 12.78 -15.16
CA LYS A 273 11.24 12.58 -16.62
C LYS A 273 9.90 12.06 -17.14
N GLU A 274 9.33 11.05 -16.49
CA GLU A 274 8.12 10.36 -16.96
C GLU A 274 6.86 11.26 -16.88
N LEU A 275 6.77 12.12 -15.87
CA LEU A 275 5.63 12.98 -15.59
C LEU A 275 5.88 14.46 -15.96
N GLY A 276 7.02 14.77 -16.59
CA GLY A 276 7.34 16.11 -17.09
C GLY A 276 7.53 17.16 -15.98
N TRP A 277 8.13 16.80 -14.85
CA TRP A 277 8.36 17.75 -13.77
C TRP A 277 9.50 18.72 -14.10
N GLY A 278 9.26 20.01 -13.89
CA GLY A 278 10.33 21.01 -13.87
C GLY A 278 11.24 20.85 -12.65
N SER A 279 12.41 21.50 -12.68
CA SER A 279 13.43 21.43 -11.63
C SER A 279 12.90 21.77 -10.24
N TRP A 280 12.03 22.79 -10.14
CA TRP A 280 11.41 23.18 -8.88
C TRP A 280 10.55 22.07 -8.27
N ARG A 281 9.70 21.41 -9.09
CA ARG A 281 8.86 20.31 -8.62
C ARG A 281 9.72 19.12 -8.21
N ALA A 282 10.71 18.75 -9.02
CA ALA A 282 11.62 17.65 -8.69
C ALA A 282 12.39 17.89 -7.38
N ALA A 283 12.82 19.13 -7.10
CA ALA A 283 13.47 19.49 -5.85
C ALA A 283 12.50 19.41 -4.65
N ARG A 284 11.26 19.86 -4.83
CA ARG A 284 10.21 19.75 -3.80
C ARG A 284 9.88 18.28 -3.49
N GLU A 285 9.68 17.46 -4.50
CA GLU A 285 9.37 16.02 -4.35
C GLU A 285 10.50 15.27 -3.62
N LEU A 286 11.76 15.62 -3.92
CA LEU A 286 12.91 15.08 -3.20
C LEU A 286 12.89 15.46 -1.71
N LYS A 287 12.60 16.72 -1.40
CA LYS A 287 12.48 17.21 -0.01
C LYS A 287 11.32 16.52 0.71
N ASP A 288 10.15 16.44 0.07
CA ASP A 288 8.93 15.88 0.65
C ASP A 288 9.07 14.38 0.95
N ALA A 289 9.77 13.64 0.08
CA ALA A 289 10.10 12.23 0.24
C ALA A 289 11.06 12.00 1.42
N ASN A 290 12.14 12.77 1.54
CA ASN A 290 13.04 12.65 2.68
C ASN A 290 12.34 12.99 3.99
N ALA A 291 11.55 14.06 4.02
CA ALA A 291 10.75 14.43 5.19
C ALA A 291 9.68 13.36 5.54
N LEU A 292 9.26 12.53 4.58
CA LEU A 292 8.39 11.38 4.85
C LEU A 292 9.22 10.27 5.49
N LEU A 293 10.38 9.92 4.94
CA LEU A 293 11.25 8.88 5.49
C LEU A 293 11.77 9.21 6.89
N ASP A 294 11.90 10.48 7.25
CA ASP A 294 12.20 10.91 8.63
C ASP A 294 11.09 10.57 9.63
N THR A 295 9.89 10.21 9.17
CA THR A 295 8.81 9.68 10.01
C THR A 295 8.91 8.17 10.21
N PHE A 296 9.76 7.50 9.43
CA PHE A 296 10.01 6.06 9.49
C PHE A 296 11.21 5.69 10.38
N THR A 297 11.82 6.69 11.00
CA THR A 297 12.94 6.55 11.94
C THR A 297 12.48 6.90 13.34
N CYS A 298 13.11 6.31 14.35
CA CYS A 298 12.93 6.64 15.76
C CYS A 298 14.24 7.10 16.39
#